data_AF-A0A3N5SQ27-F1
#
_entry.id   AF-A0A3N5SQ27-F1
#
_cell.length_a   1.000
_cell.length_b   1.000
_cell.length_c   1.000
_cell.angle_alpha   90.00
_cell.angle_beta   90.00
_cell.angle_gamma   90.00
#
_symmetry.space_group_name_H-M   'P 1'
#
loop_
_entity.id
_entity.type
_entity.pdbx_description
1 polymer ?
#
loop_
_entity_poly.entity_id
_entity_poly.type
_entity_poly.pdbx_seq_one_letter_code
_entity_poly.pdbx_strand_id
1 'polypeptide(L)'
;MKTRIVYYVLGVFVALLVLASVAGLSVYAYRSNNNLLATQEQLHTLQEAHDKLKTDHAALNNEFDQTRSDLEAANGDLEAANGRITSLEGELKVAKEQNQQLEQTMQMAKLNMNVLNGLFDDSISLQDMEARIAAAGNSEMSEKWAAISDQDALGNFIVYLVHSVWESLN
;
A
#
# COMPACT_ATOMS: atom_id res chain seq x y z
N MET A 1 -1.19 -81.38 -80.04
CA MET A 1 -1.41 -79.92 -79.89
C MET A 1 -2.17 -79.52 -78.63
N LYS A 2 -3.23 -80.23 -78.21
CA LYS A 2 -4.09 -79.83 -77.07
C LYS A 2 -3.37 -79.71 -75.70
N THR A 3 -2.44 -80.61 -75.37
CA THR A 3 -1.71 -80.57 -74.09
C THR A 3 -0.77 -79.37 -73.95
N ARG A 4 -0.10 -78.94 -75.04
CA ARG A 4 0.79 -77.77 -75.01
C ARG A 4 0.02 -76.46 -74.75
N ILE A 5 -1.16 -76.31 -75.35
CA ILE A 5 -2.02 -75.14 -75.13
C ILE A 5 -2.45 -75.04 -73.66
N VAL A 6 -2.78 -76.16 -73.03
CA VAL A 6 -3.13 -76.20 -71.60
C VAL A 6 -1.96 -75.73 -70.72
N TYR A 7 -0.73 -76.18 -70.98
CA TYR A 7 0.45 -75.70 -70.24
C TYR A 7 0.75 -74.22 -70.46
N TYR A 8 0.55 -73.69 -71.67
CA TYR A 8 0.71 -72.25 -71.92
C TYR A 8 -0.35 -71.42 -71.19
N VAL A 9 -1.61 -71.84 -71.22
CA VAL A 9 -2.70 -71.17 -70.50
C VAL A 9 -2.45 -71.21 -68.99
N LEU A 10 -2.03 -72.36 -68.45
CA LEU A 10 -1.69 -72.51 -67.04
C LEU A 10 -0.48 -71.63 -66.66
N GLY A 11 0.55 -71.60 -67.50
CA GLY A 11 1.75 -70.78 -67.30
C GLY A 11 1.44 -69.28 -67.32
N VAL A 12 0.56 -68.82 -68.22
CA VAL A 12 0.09 -67.42 -68.26
C VAL A 12 -0.72 -67.09 -67.02
N PHE A 13 -1.59 -67.99 -66.56
CA PHE A 13 -2.39 -67.76 -65.35
C PHE A 13 -1.52 -67.65 -64.10
N VAL A 14 -0.53 -68.54 -63.96
CA VAL A 14 0.46 -68.48 -62.88
C VAL A 14 1.28 -67.19 -62.96
N ALA A 15 1.73 -66.78 -64.15
CA ALA A 15 2.45 -65.52 -64.34
C ALA A 15 1.61 -64.29 -63.94
N LEU A 16 0.32 -64.26 -64.28
CA LEU A 16 -0.60 -63.19 -63.88
C LEU A 16 -0.82 -63.14 -62.37
N LEU A 17 -0.93 -64.30 -61.71
CA LEU A 17 -1.04 -64.37 -60.24
C LEU A 17 0.22 -63.85 -59.55
N VAL A 18 1.41 -64.19 -60.08
CA VAL A 18 2.69 -63.69 -59.56
C VAL A 18 2.78 -62.18 -59.75
N LEU A 19 2.42 -61.65 -60.92
CA LEU A 19 2.43 -60.21 -61.19
C LEU A 19 1.45 -59.44 -60.30
N ALA A 20 0.23 -59.96 -60.10
CA ALA A 20 -0.74 -59.35 -59.21
C ALA A 20 -0.26 -59.33 -57.74
N SER A 21 0.42 -60.40 -57.31
CA SER A 21 1.01 -60.49 -55.97
C SER A 21 2.16 -59.50 -55.77
N VAL A 22 3.06 -59.38 -56.76
CA VAL A 22 4.17 -58.41 -56.73
C VAL A 22 3.66 -56.98 -56.77
N ALA A 23 2.62 -56.69 -57.57
CA ALA A 23 1.97 -55.38 -57.61
C ALA A 23 1.33 -55.03 -56.26
N GLY A 24 0.62 -55.98 -55.63
CA GLY A 24 0.03 -55.80 -54.30
C GLY A 24 1.07 -55.50 -53.22
N LEU A 25 2.18 -56.24 -53.21
CA LEU A 25 3.30 -56.00 -52.28
C LEU A 25 3.96 -54.64 -52.52
N SER A 26 4.09 -54.21 -53.77
CA SER A 26 4.69 -52.90 -54.12
C SER A 26 3.82 -51.74 -53.65
N VAL A 27 2.49 -51.83 -53.84
CA VAL A 27 1.53 -50.82 -53.34
C VAL A 27 1.50 -50.77 -51.82
N TYR A 28 1.53 -51.94 -51.17
CA TYR A 28 1.62 -52.03 -49.71
C TYR A 28 2.90 -51.39 -49.18
N ALA A 29 4.07 -51.71 -49.77
CA ALA A 29 5.35 -51.14 -49.37
C ALA A 29 5.37 -49.61 -49.53
N TYR A 30 4.85 -49.09 -50.65
CA TYR A 30 4.75 -47.65 -50.90
C TYR A 30 3.87 -46.95 -49.85
N ARG A 31 2.68 -47.49 -49.56
CA ARG A 31 1.77 -46.92 -48.56
C ARG A 31 2.35 -46.97 -47.15
N SER A 32 2.99 -48.08 -46.78
CA SER A 32 3.66 -48.22 -45.49
C SER A 32 4.81 -47.22 -45.34
N ASN A 33 5.61 -47.00 -46.38
CA ASN A 33 6.68 -46.01 -46.37
C ASN A 33 6.14 -44.58 -46.19
N ASN A 34 5.07 -44.22 -46.91
CA ASN A 34 4.47 -42.89 -46.78
C ASN A 34 3.84 -42.67 -45.40
N ASN A 35 3.18 -43.68 -44.85
CA ASN A 35 2.64 -43.61 -43.49
C ASN A 35 3.76 -43.44 -42.46
N LEU A 36 4.88 -44.17 -42.61
CA LEU A 36 6.03 -44.04 -41.71
C LEU A 36 6.62 -42.63 -41.74
N LEU A 37 6.79 -42.05 -42.94
CA LEU A 37 7.27 -40.68 -43.11
C LEU A 37 6.33 -39.67 -42.43
N ALA A 38 5.01 -39.80 -42.66
CA ALA A 38 4.03 -38.93 -42.02
C ALA A 38 4.03 -39.06 -40.49
N THR A 39 4.17 -40.28 -39.96
CA THR A 39 4.28 -40.50 -38.51
C THR A 39 5.57 -39.92 -37.93
N GLN A 40 6.69 -40.01 -38.64
CA GLN A 40 7.95 -39.39 -38.21
C GLN A 40 7.84 -37.85 -38.16
N GLU A 41 7.20 -37.24 -39.15
CA GLU A 41 6.97 -35.79 -39.18
C GLU A 41 6.04 -35.35 -38.04
N GLN A 42 4.99 -36.11 -37.75
CA GLN A 42 4.11 -35.85 -36.61
C GLN A 42 4.85 -35.99 -35.27
N LEU A 43 5.71 -36.99 -35.13
CA LEU A 43 6.50 -37.19 -33.90
C LEU A 43 7.48 -36.03 -33.70
N HIS A 44 8.16 -35.59 -34.77
CA HIS A 44 9.03 -34.42 -34.73
C HIS A 44 8.27 -33.15 -34.30
N THR A 45 7.13 -32.89 -34.94
CA THR A 45 6.27 -31.74 -34.59
C THR A 45 5.78 -31.80 -33.15
N LEU A 46 5.38 -32.98 -32.69
CA LEU A 46 4.92 -33.19 -31.31
C LEU A 46 6.06 -32.97 -30.31
N GLN A 47 7.28 -33.37 -30.66
CA GLN A 47 8.46 -33.17 -29.84
C GLN A 47 8.84 -31.69 -29.73
N GLU A 48 8.80 -30.94 -30.83
CA GLU A 48 8.97 -29.49 -30.81
C GLU A 48 7.91 -28.79 -29.96
N ALA A 49 6.64 -29.19 -30.09
CA ALA A 49 5.55 -28.65 -29.28
C ALA A 49 5.73 -28.95 -27.79
N HIS A 50 6.18 -30.17 -27.46
CA HIS A 50 6.50 -30.57 -26.09
C HIS A 50 7.64 -29.74 -25.51
N ASP A 51 8.73 -29.56 -26.25
CA ASP A 51 9.90 -28.80 -25.78
C ASP A 51 9.58 -27.31 -25.62
N LYS A 52 8.74 -26.76 -26.51
CA LYS A 52 8.19 -25.42 -26.35
C LYS A 52 7.34 -25.32 -25.07
N LEU A 53 6.40 -26.23 -24.88
CA LEU A 53 5.52 -26.20 -23.70
C LEU A 53 6.31 -26.33 -22.39
N LYS A 54 7.37 -27.16 -22.38
CA LYS A 54 8.28 -27.29 -21.24
C LYS A 54 9.01 -25.98 -20.94
N THR A 55 9.45 -25.26 -21.98
CA THR A 55 10.10 -23.96 -21.85
C THR A 55 9.13 -22.90 -21.33
N ASP A 56 7.93 -22.84 -21.92
CA ASP A 56 6.87 -21.90 -21.52
C ASP A 56 6.45 -22.15 -20.06
N HIS A 57 6.32 -23.41 -19.65
CA HIS A 57 6.02 -23.77 -18.26
C HIS A 57 7.11 -23.33 -17.29
N ALA A 58 8.39 -23.50 -17.64
CA ALA A 58 9.49 -23.04 -16.80
C ALA A 58 9.52 -21.50 -16.68
N ALA A 59 9.27 -20.78 -17.77
CA ALA A 59 9.17 -19.32 -17.76
C ALA A 59 8.02 -18.84 -16.88
N LEU A 60 6.83 -19.45 -17.02
CA LEU A 60 5.65 -19.09 -16.22
C LEU A 60 5.88 -19.36 -14.73
N ASN A 61 6.57 -20.44 -14.37
CA ASN A 61 6.89 -20.72 -12.97
C ASN A 61 7.82 -19.66 -12.38
N ASN A 62 8.82 -19.20 -13.15
CA ASN A 62 9.71 -18.12 -12.71
C ASN A 62 8.95 -16.79 -12.55
N GLU A 63 8.05 -16.46 -13.49
CA GLU A 63 7.20 -15.27 -13.39
C GLU A 63 6.28 -15.33 -12.17
N PHE A 64 5.72 -16.51 -11.88
CA PHE A 64 4.89 -16.74 -10.71
C PHE A 64 5.68 -16.52 -9.41
N ASP A 65 6.88 -17.09 -9.31
CA ASP A 65 7.75 -16.92 -8.14
C ASP A 65 8.17 -15.45 -7.95
N GLN A 66 8.48 -14.75 -9.05
CA GLN A 66 8.78 -13.32 -9.00
C GLN A 66 7.57 -12.50 -8.53
N THR A 67 6.39 -12.76 -9.10
CA THR A 67 5.15 -12.06 -8.74
C THR A 67 4.81 -12.27 -7.27
N ARG A 68 5.03 -13.49 -6.76
CA ARG A 68 4.87 -13.80 -5.34
C ARG A 68 5.84 -13.00 -4.47
N SER A 69 7.11 -12.94 -4.85
CA SER A 69 8.11 -12.14 -4.13
C SER A 69 7.75 -10.65 -4.11
N ASP A 70 7.29 -10.11 -5.24
CA ASP A 70 6.88 -8.71 -5.35
C ASP A 70 5.65 -8.42 -4.47
N LEU A 71 4.71 -9.36 -4.40
CA LEU A 71 3.54 -9.26 -3.52
C LEU A 71 3.93 -9.27 -2.04
N GLU A 72 4.87 -10.13 -1.65
CA GLU A 72 5.38 -10.19 -0.27
C GLU A 72 6.09 -8.88 0.11
N ALA A 73 6.90 -8.31 -0.79
CA ALA A 73 7.54 -7.01 -0.60
C ALA A 73 6.52 -5.87 -0.47
N ALA A 74 5.53 -5.82 -1.38
CA ALA A 74 4.48 -4.80 -1.34
C ALA A 74 3.63 -4.86 -0.06
N ASN A 75 3.36 -6.06 0.46
CA ASN A 75 2.69 -6.22 1.74
C ASN A 75 3.52 -5.68 2.92
N GLY A 76 4.83 -5.90 2.91
CA GLY A 76 5.74 -5.33 3.91
C GLY A 76 5.78 -3.80 3.88
N ASP A 77 5.84 -3.22 2.68
CA ASP A 77 5.79 -1.76 2.49
C ASP A 77 4.46 -1.17 2.99
N LEU A 78 3.34 -1.86 2.76
CA LEU A 78 2.02 -1.44 3.23
C LEU A 78 1.93 -1.47 4.76
N GLU A 79 2.46 -2.51 5.41
CA GLU A 79 2.51 -2.60 6.87
C GLU A 79 3.36 -1.48 7.48
N ALA A 80 4.53 -1.21 6.89
CA ALA A 80 5.40 -0.10 7.32
C ALA A 80 4.73 1.26 7.13
N ALA A 81 4.02 1.48 6.02
CA ALA A 81 3.27 2.70 5.78
C ALA A 81 2.15 2.90 6.81
N ASN A 82 1.40 1.85 7.13
CA ASN A 82 0.36 1.89 8.16
C ASN A 82 0.95 2.23 9.53
N GLY A 83 2.08 1.63 9.91
CA GLY A 83 2.78 1.97 11.16
C GLY A 83 3.17 3.46 11.24
N ARG A 84 3.66 4.03 10.12
CA ARG A 84 3.99 5.46 10.04
C ARG A 84 2.75 6.35 10.18
N ILE A 85 1.62 5.97 9.58
CA ILE A 85 0.36 6.71 9.72
C ILE A 85 -0.07 6.75 11.19
N THR A 86 -0.09 5.61 11.87
CA THR A 86 -0.45 5.56 13.30
C THR A 86 0.47 6.42 14.18
N SER A 87 1.79 6.43 13.88
CA SER A 87 2.73 7.31 14.59
C SER A 87 2.39 8.79 14.38
N LEU A 88 2.17 9.20 13.12
CA LEU A 88 1.85 10.59 12.77
C LEU A 88 0.50 11.03 13.35
N GLU A 89 -0.49 10.15 13.44
CA GLU A 89 -1.76 10.44 14.11
C GLU A 89 -1.56 10.69 15.61
N GLY A 90 -0.68 9.92 16.26
CA GLY A 90 -0.29 10.14 17.65
C GLY A 90 0.40 11.48 17.86
N GLU A 91 1.40 11.79 17.04
CA GLU A 91 2.12 13.08 17.07
C GLU A 91 1.16 14.26 16.83
N LEU A 92 0.25 14.14 15.86
CA LEU A 92 -0.76 15.16 15.58
C LEU A 92 -1.69 15.40 16.76
N LYS A 93 -2.08 14.34 17.49
CA LYS A 93 -2.92 14.47 18.69
C LYS A 93 -2.19 15.25 19.78
N VAL A 94 -0.94 14.88 20.06
CA VAL A 94 -0.10 15.59 21.06
C VAL A 94 0.09 17.05 20.68
N ALA A 95 0.40 17.33 19.40
CA ALA A 95 0.57 18.70 18.92
C ALA A 95 -0.73 19.54 19.05
N LYS A 96 -1.90 18.93 18.82
CA LYS A 96 -3.20 19.60 19.03
C LYS A 96 -3.45 19.91 20.50
N GLU A 97 -3.16 18.98 21.41
CA GLU A 97 -3.30 19.19 22.85
C GLU A 97 -2.37 20.30 23.34
N GLN A 98 -1.11 20.30 22.89
CA GLN A 98 -0.14 21.37 23.18
C GLN A 98 -0.60 22.73 22.66
N ASN A 99 -1.11 22.78 21.43
CA ASN A 99 -1.64 24.04 20.87
C ASN A 99 -2.85 24.56 21.66
N GLN A 100 -3.76 23.68 22.10
CA GLN A 100 -4.90 24.08 22.94
C GLN A 100 -4.45 24.62 24.29
N GLN A 101 -3.46 23.98 24.92
CA GLN A 101 -2.86 24.46 26.17
C GLN A 101 -2.18 25.82 25.99
N LEU A 102 -1.43 25.99 24.90
CA LEU A 102 -0.77 27.25 24.57
C LEU A 102 -1.80 28.36 24.34
N GLU A 103 -2.89 28.08 23.62
CA GLU A 103 -3.97 29.04 23.38
C GLU A 103 -4.63 29.49 24.68
N GLN A 104 -4.93 28.56 25.60
CA GLN A 104 -5.45 28.87 26.93
C GLN A 104 -4.48 29.73 27.74
N THR A 105 -3.19 29.37 27.72
CA THR A 105 -2.13 30.08 28.42
C THR A 105 -1.98 31.52 27.90
N MET A 106 -2.00 31.70 26.58
CA MET A 106 -1.99 33.03 25.94
C MET A 106 -3.23 33.85 26.28
N GLN A 107 -4.41 33.24 26.36
CA GLN A 107 -5.63 33.94 26.77
C GLN A 107 -5.52 34.43 28.21
N MET A 108 -5.03 33.59 29.13
CA MET A 108 -4.79 33.98 30.53
C MET A 108 -3.75 35.09 30.64
N ALA A 109 -2.61 34.97 29.94
CA ALA A 109 -1.59 36.01 29.90
C ALA A 109 -2.16 37.34 29.41
N LYS A 110 -2.97 37.33 28.35
CA LYS A 110 -3.61 38.53 27.79
C LYS A 110 -4.57 39.18 28.79
N LEU A 111 -5.37 38.38 29.50
CA LEU A 111 -6.29 38.89 30.52
C LEU A 111 -5.53 39.49 31.71
N ASN A 112 -4.51 38.79 32.21
CA ASN A 112 -3.67 39.28 33.30
C ASN A 112 -2.91 40.56 32.90
N MET A 113 -2.39 40.65 31.67
CA MET A 113 -1.77 41.87 31.15
C MET A 113 -2.78 43.02 31.01
N ASN A 114 -4.04 42.74 30.68
CA ASN A 114 -5.09 43.76 30.62
C ASN A 114 -5.39 44.34 32.01
N VAL A 115 -5.39 43.48 33.05
CA VAL A 115 -5.48 43.93 34.45
C VAL A 115 -4.26 44.79 34.80
N LEU A 116 -3.04 44.32 34.49
CA LEU A 116 -1.81 45.03 34.81
C LEU A 116 -1.73 46.39 34.13
N ASN A 117 -2.05 46.44 32.84
CA ASN A 117 -2.11 47.69 32.08
C ASN A 117 -3.13 48.66 32.68
N GLY A 118 -4.26 48.15 33.18
CA GLY A 118 -5.28 48.99 33.78
C GLY A 118 -4.87 49.63 35.12
N LEU A 119 -3.98 48.99 35.88
CA LEU A 119 -3.44 49.58 37.12
C LEU A 119 -2.59 50.83 36.90
N PHE A 120 -2.02 50.98 35.71
CA PHE A 120 -1.16 52.11 35.34
C PHE A 120 -1.84 53.10 34.40
N ASP A 121 -3.14 52.92 34.15
CA ASP A 121 -3.93 53.81 33.31
C ASP A 121 -4.81 54.69 34.18
N ASP A 122 -4.37 55.94 34.35
CA ASP A 122 -5.04 56.95 35.18
C ASP A 122 -6.45 57.31 34.68
N SER A 123 -6.86 56.84 33.49
CA SER A 123 -8.17 57.10 32.91
C SER A 123 -9.24 56.04 33.21
N ILE A 124 -8.85 54.92 33.82
CA ILE A 124 -9.75 53.81 34.10
C ILE A 124 -10.50 54.00 35.42
N SER A 125 -11.80 53.70 35.40
CA SER A 125 -12.60 53.72 36.62
C SER A 125 -12.37 52.46 37.46
N LEU A 126 -12.61 52.57 38.78
CA LEU A 126 -12.56 51.41 39.67
C LEU A 126 -13.48 50.27 39.20
N GLN A 127 -14.65 50.62 38.67
CA GLN A 127 -15.64 49.67 38.17
C GLN A 127 -15.16 48.94 36.91
N ASP A 128 -14.48 49.63 36.00
CA ASP A 128 -13.84 48.99 34.84
C ASP A 128 -12.69 48.07 35.26
N MET A 129 -12.00 48.42 36.34
CA MET A 129 -10.91 47.63 36.89
C MET A 129 -11.42 46.34 37.54
N GLU A 130 -12.50 46.43 38.32
CA GLU A 130 -13.23 45.27 38.84
C GLU A 130 -13.73 44.36 37.71
N ALA A 131 -14.26 44.93 36.64
CA ALA A 131 -14.73 44.16 35.47
C ALA A 131 -13.58 43.40 34.78
N ARG A 132 -12.39 44.02 34.67
CA ARG A 132 -11.20 43.36 34.10
C ARG A 132 -10.69 42.22 34.98
N ILE A 133 -10.69 42.41 36.30
CA ILE A 133 -10.26 41.39 37.26
C ILE A 133 -11.23 40.20 37.26
N ALA A 134 -12.54 40.47 37.24
CA ALA A 134 -13.55 39.43 37.07
C ALA A 134 -13.40 38.69 35.74
N ALA A 135 -13.13 39.41 34.64
CA ALA A 135 -12.92 38.83 33.32
C ALA A 135 -11.65 37.95 33.23
N ALA A 136 -10.64 38.21 34.07
CA ALA A 136 -9.46 37.35 34.17
C ALA A 136 -9.77 35.97 34.77
N GLY A 137 -10.92 35.80 35.42
CA GLY A 137 -11.37 34.50 35.94
C GLY A 137 -10.47 33.91 37.03
N ASN A 138 -9.51 34.67 37.54
CA ASN A 138 -8.59 34.25 38.58
C ASN A 138 -9.19 34.60 39.96
N SER A 139 -9.61 33.57 40.69
CA SER A 139 -10.24 33.75 42.01
C SER A 139 -9.30 34.37 43.03
N GLU A 140 -8.02 34.01 43.02
CA GLU A 140 -7.02 34.59 43.93
C GLU A 140 -6.74 36.05 43.59
N MET A 141 -6.71 36.42 42.29
CA MET A 141 -6.61 37.81 41.88
C MET A 141 -7.80 38.63 42.37
N SER A 142 -9.01 38.08 42.24
CA SER A 142 -10.24 38.73 42.71
C SER A 142 -10.25 38.91 44.23
N GLU A 143 -9.78 37.90 44.97
CA GLU A 143 -9.67 37.95 46.42
C GLU A 143 -8.66 38.99 46.89
N LYS A 144 -7.45 39.01 46.30
CA LYS A 144 -6.42 40.00 46.63
C LYS A 144 -6.84 41.42 46.29
N TRP A 145 -7.56 41.62 45.19
CA TRP A 145 -8.13 42.92 44.83
C TRP A 145 -9.15 43.42 45.86
N ALA A 146 -10.08 42.56 46.27
CA ALA A 146 -11.08 42.91 47.27
C ALA A 146 -10.47 43.18 48.66
N ALA A 147 -9.29 42.64 48.94
CA ALA A 147 -8.56 42.84 50.18
C ALA A 147 -7.70 44.12 50.22
N ILE A 148 -7.69 44.93 49.16
CA ILE A 148 -6.91 46.19 49.12
C ILE A 148 -7.56 47.21 50.06
N SER A 149 -6.93 47.43 51.22
CA SER A 149 -7.33 48.43 52.20
C SER A 149 -6.32 49.58 52.37
N ASP A 150 -5.09 49.40 51.90
CA ASP A 150 -3.98 50.34 52.05
C ASP A 150 -2.94 50.19 50.93
N GLN A 151 -1.87 51.00 50.99
CA GLN A 151 -0.79 50.99 49.99
C GLN A 151 0.04 49.71 50.01
N ASP A 152 0.20 49.06 51.17
CA ASP A 152 0.98 47.83 51.28
C ASP A 152 0.22 46.66 50.62
N ALA A 153 -1.10 46.59 50.84
CA ALA A 153 -1.99 45.65 50.19
C ALA A 153 -2.02 45.84 48.66
N LEU A 154 -2.05 47.09 48.19
CA LEU A 154 -1.94 47.39 46.76
C LEU A 154 -0.58 46.95 46.18
N GLY A 155 0.53 47.22 46.88
CA GLY A 155 1.85 46.76 46.46
C GLY A 155 1.94 45.24 46.34
N ASN A 156 1.39 44.52 47.33
CA ASN A 156 1.32 43.05 47.30
C ASN A 156 0.47 42.53 46.13
N PHE A 157 -0.65 43.19 45.80
CA PHE A 157 -1.46 42.84 44.64
C PHE A 157 -0.69 43.01 43.32
N ILE A 158 0.03 44.13 43.16
CA ILE A 158 0.85 44.40 41.96
C ILE A 158 1.93 43.33 41.80
N VAL A 159 2.64 42.96 42.88
CA VAL A 159 3.66 41.91 42.84
C VAL A 159 3.06 40.58 42.41
N TYR A 160 1.91 40.19 42.99
CA TYR A 160 1.20 38.98 42.59
C TYR A 160 0.79 39.02 41.11
N LEU A 161 0.26 40.14 40.63
CA LEU A 161 -0.19 40.27 39.25
C LEU A 161 0.97 40.18 38.25
N VAL A 162 2.09 40.85 38.53
CA VAL A 162 3.31 40.75 37.72
C VAL A 162 3.80 39.29 37.69
N HIS A 163 3.78 38.61 38.82
CA HIS A 163 4.14 37.19 38.89
C HIS A 163 3.20 36.32 38.06
N SER A 164 1.89 36.52 38.19
CA SER A 164 0.89 35.75 37.45
C SER A 164 0.98 35.97 35.93
N VAL A 165 1.28 37.20 35.48
CA VAL A 165 1.59 37.47 34.06
C VAL A 165 2.85 36.72 33.63
N TRP A 166 3.91 36.76 34.42
CA TRP A 166 5.17 36.08 34.12
C TRP A 166 5.01 34.55 34.05
N GLU A 167 4.29 33.96 34.99
CA GLU A 167 3.97 32.52 34.99
C GLU A 167 3.09 32.13 33.80
N SER A 168 2.20 33.01 33.35
CA SER A 168 1.37 32.74 32.16
C SER A 168 2.15 32.83 30.84
N LEU A 169 3.42 33.24 30.86
CA LEU A 169 4.26 33.40 29.67
C LEU A 169 5.41 32.39 29.60
N ASN A 170 5.68 31.64 30.68
CA ASN A 170 6.75 30.64 30.77
C ASN A 170 6.17 29.24 30.97
#